data_AF-A0A2M7U1R1-F1
#
_entry.id   AF-A0A2M7U1R1-F1
#
_cell.length_a   1.000
_cell.length_b   1.000
_cell.length_c   1.000
_cell.angle_alpha   90.00
_cell.angle_beta   90.00
_cell.angle_gamma   90.00
#
_symmetry.space_group_name_H-M   'P 1'
#
loop_
_entity.id
_entity.type
_entity.pdbx_description
1 polymer ?
#
loop_
_entity_poly.entity_id
_entity_poly.type
_entity_poly.pdbx_seq_one_letter_code
_entity_poly.pdbx_strand_id
1 'polypeptide(L)'
;KMRLATAFRSLKIWQALRQGNSVAELHQITGIDPWFLEQIQRLALEEFPFESHEVSSEQLKSWKQQGFSDQQIGGRIGQTEQQIRDLRKKLGVIPTFKEVDTCAAEFIAKTAYCYSTYETENEIEPLVGKKIVILGGGPNRIGQGIEFDYCCVQAVFGLRELGFQTIMVNCNPETVSTDFDIADRLYFEPLTFEHVMNIVDLEQPDGVLVQFGGQTPLNIAQKLKAAGVNIIGTSPDAIDLAEDRK
;
A
#
# COMPACT_ATOMS: atom_id res chain seq x y z
N LYS A 1 -3.91 9.48 -29.86
CA LYS A 1 -2.60 9.36 -29.13
C LYS A 1 -2.47 8.09 -28.26
N MET A 2 -3.40 7.13 -28.31
CA MET A 2 -3.35 5.89 -27.50
C MET A 2 -3.00 4.63 -28.30
N ARG A 3 -2.91 4.73 -29.63
CA ARG A 3 -2.52 3.62 -30.52
C ARG A 3 -1.11 3.11 -30.23
N LEU A 4 -0.17 4.03 -30.01
CA LEU A 4 1.19 3.69 -29.56
C LEU A 4 1.20 3.67 -28.03
N ALA A 5 1.70 2.58 -27.46
CA ALA A 5 1.85 2.45 -26.01
C ALA A 5 2.94 3.39 -25.49
N THR A 6 2.66 4.06 -24.37
CA THR A 6 3.57 4.96 -23.65
C THR A 6 3.39 4.72 -22.15
N ALA A 7 4.34 5.11 -21.30
CA ALA A 7 4.21 4.99 -19.84
C ALA A 7 2.91 5.61 -19.27
N PHE A 8 2.35 6.64 -19.93
CA PHE A 8 1.11 7.30 -19.53
C PHE A 8 -0.15 6.76 -20.21
N ARG A 9 -0.10 5.60 -20.87
CA ARG A 9 -1.24 5.07 -21.66
C ARG A 9 -2.47 4.83 -20.79
N SER A 10 -2.30 4.21 -19.63
CA SER A 10 -3.40 3.93 -18.70
C SER A 10 -4.09 5.21 -18.21
N LEU A 11 -3.33 6.26 -17.92
CA LEU A 11 -3.88 7.57 -17.54
C LEU A 11 -4.69 8.23 -18.66
N LYS A 12 -4.22 8.08 -19.92
CA LYS A 12 -4.95 8.59 -21.10
C LYS A 12 -6.24 7.80 -21.35
N ILE A 13 -6.23 6.49 -21.13
CA ILE A 13 -7.42 5.63 -21.21
C ILE A 13 -8.44 6.07 -20.17
N TRP A 14 -8.02 6.22 -18.91
CA TRP A 14 -8.85 6.74 -17.83
C TRP A 14 -9.48 8.09 -18.19
N GLN A 15 -8.68 9.04 -18.68
CA GLN A 15 -9.18 10.35 -19.10
C GLN A 15 -10.18 10.26 -20.26
N ALA A 16 -9.91 9.41 -21.26
CA ALA A 16 -10.80 9.24 -22.40
C ALA A 16 -12.17 8.66 -22.01
N LEU A 17 -12.19 7.68 -21.10
CA LEU A 17 -13.42 7.13 -20.54
C LEU A 17 -14.23 8.19 -19.81
N ARG A 18 -13.58 9.04 -19.00
CA ARG A 18 -14.23 10.19 -18.34
C ARG A 18 -14.76 11.25 -19.30
N GLN A 19 -14.24 11.30 -20.52
CA GLN A 19 -14.69 12.20 -21.58
C GLN A 19 -15.79 11.57 -22.47
N GLY A 20 -16.27 10.36 -22.13
CA GLY A 20 -17.36 9.70 -22.83
C GLY A 20 -16.95 8.84 -24.03
N ASN A 21 -15.65 8.53 -24.20
CA ASN A 21 -15.22 7.59 -25.24
C ASN A 21 -15.70 6.17 -24.89
N SER A 22 -16.14 5.40 -25.88
CA SER A 22 -16.66 4.06 -25.66
C SER A 22 -15.54 3.03 -25.48
N VAL A 23 -15.86 1.94 -24.76
CA VAL A 23 -14.96 0.78 -24.62
C VAL A 23 -14.61 0.20 -26.00
N ALA A 24 -15.57 0.12 -26.92
CA ALA A 24 -15.34 -0.42 -28.26
C ALA A 24 -14.31 0.41 -29.06
N GLU A 25 -14.41 1.74 -29.03
CA GLU A 25 -13.44 2.63 -29.68
C GLU A 25 -12.04 2.49 -29.05
N LEU A 26 -11.98 2.43 -27.71
CA LEU A 26 -10.72 2.27 -27.00
C LEU A 26 -10.09 0.92 -27.26
N HIS A 27 -10.87 -0.16 -27.36
CA HIS A 27 -10.39 -1.48 -27.76
C HIS A 27 -9.77 -1.43 -29.16
N GLN A 28 -10.49 -0.86 -30.15
CA GLN A 28 -9.97 -0.74 -31.51
C GLN A 28 -8.66 0.06 -31.60
N ILE A 29 -8.52 1.11 -30.79
CA ILE A 29 -7.31 1.93 -30.76
C ILE A 29 -6.18 1.23 -30.01
N THR A 30 -6.49 0.56 -28.90
CA THR A 30 -5.47 0.13 -27.94
C THR A 30 -5.07 -1.35 -28.04
N GLY A 31 -5.98 -2.19 -28.53
CA GLY A 31 -5.89 -3.65 -28.50
C GLY A 31 -6.08 -4.25 -27.11
N ILE A 32 -6.40 -3.46 -26.08
CA ILE A 32 -6.69 -3.96 -24.72
C ILE A 32 -8.06 -4.61 -24.74
N ASP A 33 -8.18 -5.80 -24.15
CA ASP A 33 -9.44 -6.53 -24.09
C ASP A 33 -10.57 -5.68 -23.46
N PRO A 34 -11.79 -5.70 -24.02
CA PRO A 34 -12.92 -4.94 -23.49
C PRO A 34 -13.17 -5.17 -22.00
N TRP A 35 -12.95 -6.38 -21.48
CA TRP A 35 -13.16 -6.70 -20.08
C TRP A 35 -12.35 -5.79 -19.14
N PHE A 36 -11.06 -5.57 -19.44
CA PHE A 36 -10.23 -4.66 -18.64
C PHE A 36 -10.67 -3.20 -18.77
N LEU A 37 -11.07 -2.78 -19.99
CA LEU A 37 -11.51 -1.42 -20.25
C LEU A 37 -12.84 -1.11 -19.52
N GLU A 38 -13.74 -2.09 -19.40
CA GLU A 38 -14.97 -2.00 -18.61
C GLU A 38 -14.68 -1.84 -17.12
N GLN A 39 -13.70 -2.58 -16.57
CA GLN A 39 -13.28 -2.36 -15.17
C GLN A 39 -12.72 -0.96 -14.95
N ILE A 40 -11.87 -0.47 -15.86
CA ILE A 40 -11.34 0.90 -15.79
C ILE A 40 -12.49 1.91 -15.94
N GLN A 41 -13.46 1.67 -16.82
CA GLN A 41 -14.61 2.55 -17.00
C GLN A 41 -15.46 2.65 -15.73
N ARG A 42 -15.73 1.52 -15.08
CA ARG A 42 -16.45 1.47 -13.79
C ARG A 42 -15.77 2.38 -12.76
N LEU A 43 -14.47 2.22 -12.57
CA LEU A 43 -13.70 3.07 -11.65
C LEU A 43 -13.64 4.55 -12.10
N ALA A 44 -13.53 4.79 -13.40
CA ALA A 44 -13.40 6.13 -13.97
C ALA A 44 -14.68 6.95 -13.83
N LEU A 45 -15.83 6.29 -13.91
CA LEU A 45 -17.17 6.86 -13.82
C LEU A 45 -17.80 6.73 -12.43
N GLU A 46 -17.09 6.15 -11.45
CA GLU A 46 -17.54 6.10 -10.06
C GLU A 46 -17.90 7.50 -9.56
N GLU A 47 -19.10 7.60 -9.00
CA GLU A 47 -19.65 8.84 -8.47
C GLU A 47 -19.31 8.99 -6.99
N PHE A 48 -18.95 10.21 -6.61
CA PHE A 48 -18.64 10.58 -5.24
C PHE A 48 -19.60 11.72 -4.84
N PRO A 49 -20.34 11.59 -3.72
CA PRO A 49 -21.24 12.64 -3.27
C PRO A 49 -20.43 13.89 -2.92
N PHE A 50 -21.01 15.06 -3.18
CA PHE A 50 -20.34 16.35 -2.93
C PHE A 50 -20.15 16.62 -1.43
N GLU A 51 -20.94 15.97 -0.58
CA GLU A 51 -21.00 16.21 0.86
C GLU A 51 -20.75 14.93 1.68
N SER A 52 -19.76 15.00 2.58
CA SER A 52 -19.26 13.86 3.37
C SER A 52 -20.23 13.25 4.38
N HIS A 53 -21.30 13.97 4.74
CA HIS A 53 -22.28 13.56 5.74
C HIS A 53 -23.28 12.52 5.20
N GLU A 54 -23.22 12.26 3.89
CA GLU A 54 -24.01 11.24 3.21
C GLU A 54 -23.26 9.91 3.01
N VAL A 55 -21.98 9.83 3.40
CA VAL A 55 -21.17 8.62 3.16
C VAL A 55 -21.53 7.53 4.18
N SER A 56 -22.27 6.52 3.71
CA SER A 56 -22.59 5.35 4.52
C SER A 56 -21.39 4.38 4.64
N SER A 57 -21.45 3.47 5.59
CA SER A 57 -20.43 2.43 5.78
C SER A 57 -20.31 1.51 4.56
N GLU A 58 -21.44 1.20 3.92
CA GLU A 58 -21.54 0.35 2.73
C GLU A 58 -20.92 1.04 1.51
N GLN A 59 -21.18 2.33 1.33
CA GLN A 59 -20.59 3.11 0.24
C GLN A 59 -19.07 3.20 0.40
N LEU A 60 -18.61 3.50 1.62
CA LEU A 60 -17.19 3.58 1.92
C LEU A 60 -16.52 2.21 1.72
N LYS A 61 -17.12 1.12 2.21
CA LYS A 61 -16.63 -0.25 1.98
C LYS A 61 -16.56 -0.58 0.49
N SER A 62 -17.58 -0.23 -0.30
CA SER A 62 -17.59 -0.40 -1.75
C SER A 62 -16.42 0.31 -2.43
N TRP A 63 -16.16 1.58 -2.10
CA TRP A 63 -15.01 2.30 -2.66
C TRP A 63 -13.67 1.66 -2.28
N LYS A 64 -13.53 1.17 -1.05
CA LYS A 64 -12.31 0.47 -0.61
C LYS A 64 -12.13 -0.88 -1.31
N GLN A 65 -13.21 -1.65 -1.50
CA GLN A 65 -13.19 -2.91 -2.27
C GLN A 65 -12.85 -2.68 -3.75
N GLN A 66 -13.20 -1.52 -4.30
CA GLN A 66 -12.80 -1.08 -5.64
C GLN A 66 -11.36 -0.56 -5.71
N GLY A 67 -10.65 -0.46 -4.57
CA GLY A 67 -9.25 -0.05 -4.50
C GLY A 67 -9.02 1.46 -4.42
N PHE A 68 -10.03 2.28 -4.15
CA PHE A 68 -9.84 3.72 -3.95
C PHE A 68 -9.10 3.99 -2.64
N SER A 69 -7.99 4.75 -2.70
CA SER A 69 -7.26 5.17 -1.50
C SER A 69 -8.02 6.23 -0.71
N ASP A 70 -7.71 6.34 0.58
CA ASP A 70 -8.27 7.36 1.47
C ASP A 70 -7.95 8.77 0.92
N GLN A 71 -6.79 8.95 0.29
CA GLN A 71 -6.43 10.18 -0.44
C GLN A 71 -7.33 10.44 -1.65
N GLN A 72 -7.61 9.42 -2.47
CA GLN A 72 -8.48 9.56 -3.65
C GLN A 72 -9.91 9.90 -3.25
N ILE A 73 -10.47 9.19 -2.26
CA ILE A 73 -11.81 9.45 -1.75
C ILE A 73 -11.87 10.87 -1.18
N GLY A 74 -10.91 11.24 -0.33
CA GLY A 74 -10.85 12.56 0.28
C GLY A 74 -10.81 13.68 -0.77
N GLY A 75 -9.95 13.55 -1.78
CA GLY A 75 -9.87 14.52 -2.87
C GLY A 75 -11.16 14.66 -3.70
N ARG A 76 -12.03 13.64 -3.72
CA ARG A 76 -13.32 13.67 -4.43
C ARG A 76 -14.45 14.28 -3.63
N ILE A 77 -14.42 14.14 -2.30
CA ILE A 77 -15.49 14.62 -1.40
C ILE A 77 -15.07 15.82 -0.54
N GLY A 78 -13.93 16.45 -0.86
CA GLY A 78 -13.43 17.65 -0.16
C GLY A 78 -12.90 17.40 1.24
N GLN A 79 -12.35 16.21 1.51
CA GLN A 79 -11.76 15.82 2.79
C GLN A 79 -10.28 15.43 2.66
N THR A 80 -9.57 15.44 3.78
CA THR A 80 -8.17 14.98 3.84
C THR A 80 -8.08 13.46 3.95
N GLU A 81 -6.92 12.90 3.57
CA GLU A 81 -6.59 11.48 3.76
C GLU A 81 -6.86 11.02 5.21
N GLN A 82 -6.49 11.84 6.20
CA GLN A 82 -6.71 11.52 7.62
C GLN A 82 -8.20 11.51 7.99
N GLN A 83 -9.00 12.45 7.49
CA GLN A 83 -10.43 12.50 7.76
C GLN A 83 -11.15 11.25 7.23
N ILE A 84 -10.77 10.76 6.04
CA ILE A 84 -11.33 9.52 5.49
C ILE A 84 -10.90 8.30 6.30
N ARG A 85 -9.63 8.25 6.73
CA ARG A 85 -9.14 7.18 7.60
C ARG A 85 -9.93 7.12 8.92
N ASP A 86 -10.13 8.27 9.56
CA ASP A 86 -10.86 8.36 10.82
C ASP A 86 -12.33 7.96 10.64
N LEU A 87 -12.96 8.39 9.55
CA LEU A 87 -14.32 8.00 9.20
C LEU A 87 -14.43 6.49 8.96
N ARG A 88 -13.50 5.89 8.20
CA ARG A 88 -13.42 4.43 8.01
C ARG A 88 -13.36 3.69 9.33
N LYS A 89 -12.43 4.07 10.21
CA LYS A 89 -12.26 3.43 11.51
C LYS A 89 -13.52 3.58 12.38
N LYS A 90 -14.13 4.77 12.39
CA LYS A 90 -15.39 5.03 13.11
C LYS A 90 -16.56 4.16 12.60
N LEU A 91 -16.62 3.92 11.29
CA LEU A 91 -17.66 3.11 10.65
C LEU A 91 -17.33 1.61 10.59
N GLY A 92 -16.20 1.17 11.14
CA GLY A 92 -15.77 -0.23 11.09
C GLY A 92 -15.31 -0.72 9.71
N VAL A 93 -15.04 0.19 8.77
CA VAL A 93 -14.51 -0.13 7.43
C VAL A 93 -12.97 -0.22 7.51
N ILE A 94 -12.49 -1.31 8.07
CA ILE A 94 -11.05 -1.63 8.21
C ILE A 94 -10.63 -2.69 7.19
N PRO A 95 -9.35 -2.70 6.76
CA PRO A 95 -8.87 -3.78 5.89
C PRO A 95 -8.77 -5.08 6.68
N THR A 96 -8.89 -6.18 5.94
CA THR A 96 -8.55 -7.53 6.35
C THR A 96 -7.27 -7.96 5.66
N PHE A 97 -6.47 -8.81 6.28
CA PHE A 97 -5.28 -9.39 5.70
C PHE A 97 -5.48 -10.88 5.41
N LYS A 98 -4.86 -11.34 4.33
CA LYS A 98 -5.01 -12.65 3.71
C LYS A 98 -3.64 -13.27 3.47
N GLU A 99 -3.54 -14.60 3.56
CA GLU A 99 -2.32 -15.33 3.25
C GLU A 99 -2.31 -15.80 1.79
N VAL A 100 -1.11 -15.81 1.18
CA VAL A 100 -0.89 -16.48 -0.09
C VAL A 100 -0.51 -17.93 0.17
N ASP A 101 -1.41 -18.85 -0.19
CA ASP A 101 -1.32 -20.28 0.15
C ASP A 101 -1.08 -21.22 -1.04
N THR A 102 -1.07 -20.69 -2.27
CA THR A 102 -0.98 -21.41 -3.56
C THR A 102 -2.15 -22.36 -3.89
N CYS A 103 -3.11 -22.55 -2.99
CA CYS A 103 -4.15 -23.58 -3.08
C CYS A 103 -5.57 -23.08 -2.79
N ALA A 104 -5.78 -21.76 -2.67
CA ALA A 104 -7.08 -21.14 -2.46
C ALA A 104 -7.83 -21.72 -1.24
N ALA A 105 -7.12 -21.80 -0.12
CA ALA A 105 -7.53 -22.30 1.18
C ALA A 105 -7.86 -23.80 1.25
N GLU A 106 -7.45 -24.60 0.26
CA GLU A 106 -7.55 -26.07 0.36
C GLU A 106 -6.70 -26.61 1.51
N PHE A 107 -5.55 -25.99 1.77
CA PHE A 107 -4.63 -26.33 2.86
C PHE A 107 -4.20 -25.09 3.63
N ILE A 108 -3.91 -25.28 4.92
CA ILE A 108 -3.37 -24.21 5.77
C ILE A 108 -1.95 -23.89 5.29
N ALA A 109 -1.73 -22.64 4.88
CA ALA A 109 -0.41 -22.15 4.51
C ALA A 109 0.53 -22.16 5.72
N LYS A 110 1.82 -22.36 5.45
CA LYS A 110 2.89 -22.16 6.43
C LYS A 110 3.76 -20.95 6.10
N THR A 111 3.43 -20.25 5.01
CA THR A 111 4.19 -19.13 4.48
C THR A 111 3.66 -17.83 5.05
N ALA A 112 4.55 -16.99 5.58
CA ALA A 112 4.16 -15.71 6.17
C ALA A 112 3.96 -14.61 5.12
N TYR A 113 3.38 -14.96 3.96
CA TYR A 113 3.18 -14.07 2.82
C TYR A 113 1.76 -13.53 2.84
N CYS A 114 1.62 -12.25 3.19
CA CYS A 114 0.35 -11.57 3.41
C CYS A 114 0.07 -10.45 2.41
N TYR A 115 -1.21 -10.18 2.15
CA TYR A 115 -1.70 -8.98 1.48
C TYR A 115 -3.03 -8.51 2.10
N SER A 116 -3.38 -7.25 1.89
CA SER A 116 -4.58 -6.62 2.42
C SER A 116 -5.69 -6.57 1.38
N THR A 117 -6.92 -6.60 1.86
CA THR A 117 -8.15 -6.43 1.09
C THR A 117 -9.25 -5.88 2.00
N TYR A 118 -10.43 -5.57 1.46
CA TYR A 118 -11.59 -5.10 2.22
C TYR A 118 -12.69 -6.15 2.21
N GLU A 119 -12.37 -7.34 2.72
CA GLU A 119 -13.29 -8.47 2.80
C GLU A 119 -13.84 -8.67 4.22
N THR A 120 -14.54 -9.77 4.44
CA THR A 120 -15.26 -10.02 5.71
C THR A 120 -14.36 -10.63 6.79
N GLU A 121 -13.45 -11.51 6.41
CA GLU A 121 -12.64 -12.28 7.36
C GLU A 121 -11.17 -11.87 7.27
N ASN A 122 -10.54 -11.69 8.42
CA ASN A 122 -9.10 -11.49 8.54
C ASN A 122 -8.44 -12.83 8.89
N GLU A 123 -7.46 -13.26 8.10
CA GLU A 123 -6.76 -14.54 8.30
C GLU A 123 -5.51 -14.41 9.16
N ILE A 124 -5.07 -13.17 9.42
CA ILE A 124 -3.79 -12.88 10.06
C ILE A 124 -3.95 -12.43 11.49
N GLU A 125 -3.42 -13.18 12.44
CA GLU A 125 -3.24 -12.72 13.82
C GLU A 125 -1.90 -11.99 13.97
N PRO A 126 -1.80 -10.90 14.77
CA PRO A 126 -0.56 -10.18 15.00
C PRO A 126 0.56 -11.08 15.52
N LEU A 127 1.80 -10.83 15.11
CA LEU A 127 2.95 -11.62 15.61
C LEU A 127 3.11 -11.45 17.13
N VAL A 128 3.48 -12.52 17.82
CA VAL A 128 3.68 -12.51 19.27
C VAL A 128 5.13 -12.14 19.60
N GLY A 129 5.31 -11.24 20.58
CA GLY A 129 6.62 -10.81 21.06
C GLY A 129 7.03 -9.43 20.53
N LYS A 130 8.29 -9.06 20.79
CA LYS A 130 8.83 -7.79 20.32
C LYS A 130 9.02 -7.80 18.82
N LYS A 131 8.44 -6.84 18.10
CA LYS A 131 8.38 -6.85 16.65
C LYS A 131 8.77 -5.51 16.04
N ILE A 132 9.56 -5.58 14.98
CA ILE A 132 10.02 -4.41 14.23
C ILE A 132 9.55 -4.53 12.79
N VAL A 133 8.93 -3.46 12.29
CA VAL A 133 8.58 -3.33 10.88
C VAL A 133 9.75 -2.71 10.12
N ILE A 134 10.09 -3.29 8.97
CA ILE A 134 11.07 -2.78 8.02
C ILE A 134 10.31 -2.38 6.75
N LEU A 135 10.41 -1.10 6.36
CA LEU A 135 9.84 -0.62 5.11
C LEU A 135 10.88 -0.73 3.98
N GLY A 136 10.53 -1.48 2.93
CA GLY A 136 11.31 -1.61 1.71
C GLY A 136 11.28 -0.35 0.85
N GLY A 137 11.78 -0.45 -0.38
CA GLY A 137 11.85 0.68 -1.32
C GLY A 137 10.76 0.74 -2.38
N GLY A 138 10.03 -0.36 -2.61
CA GLY A 138 9.11 -0.48 -3.73
C GLY A 138 9.87 -0.67 -5.05
N PRO A 139 9.27 -0.31 -6.20
CA PRO A 139 9.83 -0.63 -7.51
C PRO A 139 11.17 0.09 -7.75
N ASN A 140 12.13 -0.64 -8.31
CA ASN A 140 13.45 -0.12 -8.66
C ASN A 140 13.36 1.03 -9.69
N ARG A 141 14.18 2.06 -9.50
CA ARG A 141 14.30 3.24 -10.38
C ARG A 141 15.75 3.69 -10.44
N ILE A 142 16.10 4.50 -11.44
CA ILE A 142 17.44 5.10 -11.50
C ILE A 142 17.67 5.91 -10.21
N GLY A 143 18.73 5.55 -9.46
CA GLY A 143 19.06 6.15 -8.17
C GLY A 143 18.41 5.47 -6.95
N GLN A 144 17.55 4.47 -7.16
CA GLN A 144 16.96 3.65 -6.11
C GLN A 144 16.90 2.19 -6.56
N GLY A 145 18.00 1.46 -6.37
CA GLY A 145 18.17 0.09 -6.84
C GLY A 145 18.25 -0.96 -5.74
N ILE A 146 18.88 -2.08 -6.09
CA ILE A 146 19.01 -3.29 -5.25
C ILE A 146 19.84 -3.05 -3.97
N GLU A 147 20.64 -1.99 -3.93
CA GLU A 147 21.41 -1.61 -2.75
C GLU A 147 20.52 -1.36 -1.52
N PHE A 148 19.31 -0.82 -1.73
CA PHE A 148 18.32 -0.62 -0.66
C PHE A 148 17.68 -1.93 -0.22
N ASP A 149 17.43 -2.85 -1.17
CA ASP A 149 16.96 -4.20 -0.87
C ASP A 149 17.97 -4.95 0.01
N TYR A 150 19.26 -4.89 -0.34
CA TYR A 150 20.33 -5.47 0.47
C TYR A 150 20.32 -4.93 1.89
N CYS A 151 20.22 -3.60 2.08
CA CYS A 151 20.14 -2.99 3.40
C CYS A 151 18.93 -3.48 4.22
N CYS A 152 17.76 -3.59 3.59
CA CYS A 152 16.55 -4.13 4.21
C CYS A 152 16.75 -5.60 4.67
N VAL A 153 17.36 -6.44 3.84
CA VAL A 153 17.65 -7.84 4.18
C VAL A 153 18.65 -7.94 5.35
N GLN A 154 19.71 -7.13 5.34
CA GLN A 154 20.68 -7.10 6.45
C GLN A 154 20.04 -6.63 7.77
N ALA A 155 19.09 -5.69 7.70
CA ALA A 155 18.34 -5.24 8.87
C ALA A 155 17.50 -6.37 9.48
N VAL A 156 16.85 -7.19 8.64
CA VAL A 156 16.11 -8.36 9.09
C VAL A 156 17.03 -9.34 9.83
N PHE A 157 18.19 -9.66 9.26
CA PHE A 157 19.15 -10.56 9.90
C PHE A 157 19.64 -10.03 11.25
N GLY A 158 20.05 -8.75 11.31
CA GLY A 158 20.51 -8.14 12.57
C GLY A 158 19.42 -8.09 13.65
N LEU A 159 18.17 -7.79 13.28
CA LEU A 159 17.04 -7.78 14.21
C LEU A 159 16.70 -9.18 14.73
N ARG A 160 16.78 -10.19 13.86
CA ARG A 160 16.56 -11.59 14.23
C ARG A 160 17.62 -12.08 15.21
N GLU A 161 18.89 -11.72 15.00
CA GLU A 161 19.97 -12.03 15.95
C GLU A 161 19.75 -11.42 17.34
N LEU A 162 19.08 -10.26 17.40
CA LEU A 162 18.67 -9.59 18.64
C LEU A 162 17.36 -10.15 19.24
N GLY A 163 16.73 -11.14 18.60
CA GLY A 163 15.53 -11.81 19.08
C GLY A 163 14.22 -11.07 18.80
N PHE A 164 14.21 -10.11 17.87
CA PHE A 164 12.98 -9.47 17.41
C PHE A 164 12.28 -10.31 16.34
N GLN A 165 10.96 -10.27 16.35
CA GLN A 165 10.14 -10.62 15.20
C GLN A 165 10.26 -9.53 14.13
N THR A 166 10.39 -9.93 12.89
CA THR A 166 10.67 -9.05 11.75
C THR A 166 9.50 -9.05 10.78
N ILE A 167 9.01 -7.85 10.45
CA ILE A 167 7.89 -7.65 9.53
C ILE A 167 8.40 -6.83 8.35
N MET A 168 8.49 -7.44 7.17
CA MET A 168 8.86 -6.74 5.94
C MET A 168 7.62 -6.20 5.24
N VAL A 169 7.67 -4.95 4.78
CA VAL A 169 6.63 -4.35 3.92
C VAL A 169 7.29 -3.86 2.64
N ASN A 170 6.95 -4.46 1.50
CA ASN A 170 7.49 -4.07 0.21
C ASN A 170 6.56 -4.55 -0.92
N CYS A 171 6.64 -3.96 -2.11
CA CYS A 171 5.80 -4.31 -3.26
C CYS A 171 6.60 -4.61 -4.53
N ASN A 172 7.93 -4.75 -4.41
CA ASN A 172 8.78 -5.09 -5.53
C ASN A 172 8.82 -6.62 -5.72
N PRO A 173 8.35 -7.18 -6.84
CA PRO A 173 8.39 -8.63 -7.07
C PRO A 173 9.79 -9.15 -7.43
N GLU A 174 10.77 -8.27 -7.69
CA GLU A 174 12.11 -8.64 -8.15
C GLU A 174 13.14 -8.78 -7.00
N THR A 175 12.74 -8.52 -5.76
CA THR A 175 13.66 -8.34 -4.63
C THR A 175 13.77 -9.56 -3.73
N VAL A 176 14.90 -9.70 -3.04
CA VAL A 176 15.08 -10.75 -2.03
C VAL A 176 14.31 -10.40 -0.77
N SER A 177 14.12 -9.12 -0.42
CA SER A 177 13.29 -8.75 0.74
C SER A 177 11.83 -9.24 0.65
N THR A 178 11.32 -9.50 -0.55
CA THR A 178 9.97 -10.02 -0.77
C THR A 178 9.92 -11.54 -0.91
N ASP A 179 11.02 -12.23 -0.60
CA ASP A 179 11.00 -13.65 -0.33
C ASP A 179 10.45 -13.89 1.09
N PHE A 180 9.42 -14.72 1.19
CA PHE A 180 8.73 -14.99 2.46
C PHE A 180 9.61 -15.73 3.47
N ASP A 181 10.73 -16.33 3.05
CA ASP A 181 11.69 -16.98 3.96
C ASP A 181 12.62 -15.96 4.67
N ILE A 182 12.63 -14.70 4.25
CA ILE A 182 13.55 -13.70 4.79
C ILE A 182 13.07 -13.16 6.13
N ALA A 183 11.80 -12.76 6.25
CA ALA A 183 11.23 -12.15 7.46
C ALA A 183 10.18 -13.07 8.11
N ASP A 184 9.89 -12.86 9.38
CA ASP A 184 8.85 -13.64 10.09
C ASP A 184 7.45 -13.35 9.55
N ARG A 185 7.27 -12.17 8.93
CA ARG A 185 6.09 -11.84 8.13
C ARG A 185 6.44 -10.89 6.99
N LEU A 186 5.90 -11.17 5.81
CA LEU A 186 5.96 -10.32 4.64
C LEU A 186 4.56 -9.80 4.32
N TYR A 187 4.41 -8.47 4.29
CA TYR A 187 3.25 -7.81 3.69
C TYR A 187 3.64 -7.28 2.30
N PHE A 188 3.08 -7.89 1.26
CA PHE A 188 3.29 -7.43 -0.10
C PHE A 188 2.33 -6.29 -0.43
N GLU A 189 2.69 -5.10 0.03
CA GLU A 189 1.79 -3.96 0.14
C GLU A 189 2.42 -2.67 -0.40
N PRO A 190 1.63 -1.74 -0.96
CA PRO A 190 2.13 -0.42 -1.34
C PRO A 190 2.73 0.33 -0.15
N LEU A 191 3.89 0.95 -0.35
CA LEU A 191 4.58 1.77 0.65
C LEU A 191 3.97 3.19 0.77
N THR A 192 2.67 3.25 0.97
CA THR A 192 1.92 4.48 1.23
C THR A 192 1.64 4.61 2.72
N PHE A 193 1.38 5.84 3.19
CA PHE A 193 0.99 6.07 4.58
C PHE A 193 -0.21 5.23 5.00
N GLU A 194 -1.25 5.18 4.16
CA GLU A 194 -2.47 4.41 4.45
C GLU A 194 -2.21 2.92 4.71
N HIS A 195 -1.54 2.23 3.78
CA HIS A 195 -1.29 0.80 3.86
C HIS A 195 -0.31 0.45 5.00
N VAL A 196 0.75 1.25 5.18
CA VAL A 196 1.67 1.07 6.30
C VAL A 196 0.95 1.25 7.63
N MET A 197 0.09 2.26 7.76
CA MET A 197 -0.70 2.45 8.99
C MET A 197 -1.73 1.34 9.22
N ASN A 198 -2.25 0.71 8.17
CA ASN A 198 -3.12 -0.46 8.32
C ASN A 198 -2.37 -1.63 8.95
N ILE A 199 -1.12 -1.86 8.53
CA ILE A 199 -0.25 -2.88 9.11
C ILE A 199 0.14 -2.52 10.54
N VAL A 200 0.49 -1.26 10.81
CA VAL A 200 0.79 -0.78 12.17
C VAL A 200 -0.41 -0.94 13.10
N ASP A 201 -1.62 -0.64 12.63
CA ASP A 201 -2.85 -0.77 13.41
C ASP A 201 -3.12 -2.24 13.80
N LEU A 202 -2.87 -3.20 12.88
CA LEU A 202 -2.99 -4.63 13.16
C LEU A 202 -1.85 -5.13 14.07
N GLU A 203 -0.61 -4.87 13.67
CA GLU A 203 0.58 -5.47 14.27
C GLU A 203 1.00 -4.81 15.57
N GLN A 204 0.73 -3.52 15.77
CA GLN A 204 1.20 -2.75 16.93
C GLN A 204 2.71 -2.97 17.21
N PRO A 205 3.60 -2.63 16.26
CA PRO A 205 5.03 -2.92 16.38
C PRO A 205 5.73 -2.04 17.42
N ASP A 206 6.79 -2.56 18.02
CA ASP A 206 7.64 -1.80 18.96
C ASP A 206 8.44 -0.71 18.24
N GLY A 207 8.65 -0.84 16.93
CA GLY A 207 9.36 0.15 16.14
C GLY A 207 9.23 -0.08 14.63
N VAL A 208 9.46 0.98 13.87
CA VAL A 208 9.47 0.96 12.40
C VAL A 208 10.79 1.54 11.89
N LEU A 209 11.47 0.80 11.01
CA LEU A 209 12.66 1.22 10.28
C LEU A 209 12.26 1.76 8.90
N VAL A 210 12.70 2.99 8.62
CA VAL A 210 12.38 3.72 7.38
C VAL A 210 13.63 4.11 6.59
N GLN A 211 14.82 3.93 7.16
CA GLN A 211 16.08 4.47 6.66
C GLN A 211 16.74 3.59 5.59
N PHE A 212 16.34 2.32 5.49
CA PHE A 212 17.01 1.35 4.63
C PHE A 212 16.35 1.15 3.25
N GLY A 213 15.07 1.50 3.10
CA GLY A 213 14.35 1.36 1.83
C GLY A 213 14.52 2.52 0.85
N GLY A 214 15.42 3.47 1.11
CA GLY A 214 15.63 4.64 0.25
C GLY A 214 14.53 5.69 0.37
N GLN A 215 14.26 6.44 -0.70
CA GLN A 215 13.42 7.65 -0.61
C GLN A 215 11.93 7.35 -0.33
N THR A 216 11.42 6.22 -0.81
CA THR A 216 9.99 5.85 -0.65
C THR A 216 9.53 5.86 0.82
N PRO A 217 10.16 5.11 1.75
CA PRO A 217 9.77 5.14 3.17
C PRO A 217 10.13 6.45 3.87
N LEU A 218 11.22 7.13 3.46
CA LEU A 218 11.61 8.43 4.01
C LEU A 218 10.52 9.50 3.77
N ASN A 219 9.91 9.51 2.58
CA ASN A 219 8.85 10.45 2.22
C ASN A 219 7.59 10.37 3.11
N ILE A 220 7.36 9.23 3.79
CA ILE A 220 6.22 9.05 4.68
C ILE A 220 6.61 9.05 6.16
N ALA A 221 7.90 9.11 6.50
CA ALA A 221 8.41 9.01 7.87
C ALA A 221 7.83 10.07 8.82
N GLN A 222 7.74 11.33 8.36
CA GLN A 222 7.14 12.41 9.16
C GLN A 222 5.66 12.16 9.42
N LYS A 223 4.90 11.75 8.41
CA LYS A 223 3.48 11.42 8.55
C LYS A 223 3.27 10.27 9.55
N LEU A 224 4.10 9.23 9.47
CA LEU A 224 4.06 8.09 10.40
C LEU A 224 4.35 8.54 11.84
N LYS A 225 5.41 9.33 12.06
CA LYS A 225 5.72 9.87 13.39
C LYS A 225 4.60 10.74 13.94
N ALA A 226 4.02 11.61 13.11
CA ALA A 226 2.88 12.46 13.50
C ALA A 226 1.63 11.63 13.87
N ALA A 227 1.49 10.43 13.30
CA ALA A 227 0.45 9.46 13.66
C ALA A 227 0.78 8.60 14.90
N GLY A 228 1.91 8.85 15.57
CA GLY A 228 2.32 8.15 16.79
C GLY A 228 3.17 6.90 16.57
N VAL A 229 3.60 6.63 15.35
CA VAL A 229 4.48 5.49 15.05
C VAL A 229 5.87 5.71 15.63
N ASN A 230 6.39 4.72 16.36
CA ASN A 230 7.75 4.75 16.89
C ASN A 230 8.78 4.49 15.78
N ILE A 231 9.29 5.55 15.16
CA ILE A 231 10.39 5.44 14.20
C ILE A 231 11.70 5.24 14.97
N ILE A 232 12.35 4.09 14.77
CA ILE A 232 13.60 3.75 15.45
C ILE A 232 14.81 4.13 14.59
N GLY A 233 15.94 4.46 15.23
CA GLY A 233 17.14 4.97 14.55
C GLY A 233 17.15 6.50 14.45
N THR A 234 17.68 7.04 13.35
CA THR A 234 17.69 8.49 13.10
C THR A 234 16.27 9.04 13.06
N SER A 235 15.99 10.09 13.83
CA SER A 235 14.66 10.66 13.93
C SER A 235 14.22 11.31 12.60
N PRO A 236 12.92 11.30 12.27
CA PRO A 236 12.39 12.00 11.09
C PRO A 236 12.76 13.49 11.02
N ASP A 237 12.86 14.17 12.17
CA ASP A 237 13.25 15.59 12.22
C ASP A 237 14.73 15.78 11.85
N ALA A 238 15.59 14.83 12.23
CA ALA A 238 17.00 14.86 11.87
C ALA A 238 17.23 14.52 10.39
N ILE A 239 16.39 13.64 9.82
CA ILE A 239 16.38 13.35 8.38
C ILE A 239 15.99 14.62 7.61
N ASP A 240 14.90 15.27 8.00
CA ASP A 240 14.40 16.49 7.35
C ASP A 240 15.41 17.63 7.44
N LEU A 241 16.02 17.84 8.61
CA LEU A 241 17.07 18.83 8.80
C LEU A 241 18.30 18.59 7.89
N ALA A 242 18.64 17.32 7.62
CA ALA A 242 19.76 16.98 6.76
C ALA A 242 19.42 17.08 5.26
N GLU A 243 18.15 16.92 4.90
CA GLU A 243 17.66 17.06 3.52
C GLU A 243 17.29 18.51 3.16
N ASP A 244 16.99 19.35 4.15
CA ASP A 244 16.72 20.78 3.94
C ASP A 244 17.98 21.50 3.45
N ARG A 245 17.86 22.13 2.28
CA ARG A 245 18.94 22.86 1.61
C ARG A 245 18.83 24.37 1.78
N LYS A 246 17.94 24.83 2.67
CA LYS A 246 17.72 26.25 2.96
C LYS A 246 18.74 26.83 3.94
#